data_AF-A0A7V4T7L7-F1
#
_entry.id   AF-A0A7V4T7L7-F1
#
_cell.length_a   1.000
_cell.length_b   1.000
_cell.length_c   1.000
_cell.angle_alpha   90.00
_cell.angle_beta   90.00
_cell.angle_gamma   90.00
#
_symmetry.space_group_name_H-M   'P 1'
#
loop_
_entity.id
_entity.type
_entity.pdbx_description
1 polymer ?
#
loop_
_entity_poly.entity_id
_entity_poly.type
_entity_poly.pdbx_seq_one_letter_code
_entity_poly.pdbx_strand_id
1 'polypeptide(L)'
;KAKLIGHPLDAAIEIKLPDTELKAQVEDLSENLNDIFIVSQAVTVDTLDDTAYQGQEIEGLAIKVQKATGEKCERCWRFDTTIGSDPVHATACERCAAALKKIL
;
A
#
# COMPACT_ATOMS: atom_id res chain seq x y z
N LYS A 1 -12.42 4.46 -20.91
CA LYS A 1 -11.43 4.43 -19.81
C LYS A 1 -12.11 3.83 -18.58
N ALA A 2 -11.73 2.62 -18.16
CA ALA A 2 -12.25 2.06 -16.91
C ALA A 2 -11.66 2.85 -15.73
N LYS A 3 -12.50 3.47 -14.91
CA LYS A 3 -12.08 4.14 -13.67
C LYS A 3 -11.85 3.08 -12.59
N LEU A 4 -10.72 2.36 -12.68
CA LEU A 4 -10.40 1.25 -11.77
C LEU A 4 -10.24 1.73 -10.32
N ILE A 5 -9.58 2.88 -10.16
CA ILE A 5 -9.30 3.53 -8.88
C ILE A 5 -9.97 4.91 -8.89
N GLY A 6 -10.78 5.19 -7.87
CA GLY A 6 -11.41 6.50 -7.68
C GLY A 6 -10.64 7.34 -6.67
N HIS A 7 -10.45 6.80 -5.47
CA HIS A 7 -9.69 7.41 -4.39
C HIS A 7 -8.30 6.75 -4.28
N PRO A 8 -7.21 7.47 -3.95
CA PRO A 8 -5.87 6.88 -3.79
C PRO A 8 -5.84 5.69 -2.81
N LEU A 9 -6.60 5.79 -1.71
CA LEU A 9 -6.74 4.69 -0.75
C LEU A 9 -7.46 3.46 -1.30
N ASP A 10 -8.11 3.51 -2.46
CA ASP A 10 -8.63 2.30 -3.10
C ASP A 10 -7.53 1.48 -3.78
N ALA A 11 -6.28 1.97 -3.81
CA ALA A 11 -5.18 1.37 -4.55
C ALA A 11 -4.22 0.53 -3.68
N ALA A 12 -3.71 -0.52 -4.31
CA ALA A 12 -2.52 -1.25 -3.93
C ALA A 12 -1.46 -1.09 -5.03
N ILE A 13 -0.22 -0.85 -4.63
CA ILE A 13 0.90 -0.66 -5.54
C ILE A 13 1.96 -1.74 -5.29
N GLU A 14 2.38 -2.41 -6.36
CA GLU A 14 3.55 -3.28 -6.37
C GLU A 14 4.63 -2.58 -7.19
N ILE A 15 5.84 -2.46 -6.61
CA ILE A 15 6.94 -1.68 -7.17
C ILE A 15 8.13 -2.61 -7.39
N LYS A 16 8.52 -2.82 -8.63
CA LYS A 16 9.79 -3.44 -8.97
C LYS A 16 10.84 -2.34 -9.13
N LEU A 17 11.83 -2.36 -8.26
CA LEU A 17 12.97 -1.45 -8.32
C LEU A 17 14.09 -2.04 -9.16
N PRO A 18 14.87 -1.21 -9.89
CA PRO A 18 16.09 -1.68 -10.54
C PRO A 18 17.13 -2.07 -9.49
N ASP A 19 18.01 -3.01 -9.85
CA ASP A 19 19.09 -3.48 -8.98
C ASP A 19 20.22 -2.45 -8.90
N THR A 20 19.94 -1.33 -8.24
CA THR A 20 20.81 -0.16 -8.09
C THR A 20 20.76 0.35 -6.65
N GLU A 21 21.55 1.38 -6.33
CA GLU A 21 21.53 2.03 -5.02
C GLU A 21 20.13 2.50 -4.61
N LEU A 22 19.25 2.81 -5.56
CA LEU A 22 17.85 3.17 -5.29
C LEU A 22 17.11 2.06 -4.54
N LYS A 23 17.34 0.78 -4.87
CA LYS A 23 16.71 -0.35 -4.17
C LYS A 23 17.08 -0.35 -2.70
N ALA A 24 18.38 -0.23 -2.41
CA ALA A 24 18.88 -0.17 -1.04
C ALA A 24 18.31 1.04 -0.28
N GLN A 25 18.24 2.22 -0.92
CA GLN A 25 17.69 3.43 -0.30
C GLN A 25 16.20 3.28 0.04
N VAL A 26 15.41 2.66 -0.84
CA VAL A 26 13.98 2.43 -0.60
C VAL A 26 13.77 1.37 0.48
N GLU A 27 14.61 0.33 0.53
CA GLU A 27 14.57 -0.71 1.56
C GLU A 27 15.02 -0.22 2.94
N ASP A 28 15.85 0.81 3.00
CA ASP A 28 16.31 1.46 4.25
C ASP A 28 15.30 2.47 4.83
N LEU A 29 14.22 2.79 4.11
CA LEU A 29 13.18 3.70 4.59
C LEU A 29 12.50 3.13 5.84
N SER A 30 12.46 3.94 6.91
CA SER A 30 11.78 3.57 8.17
C SER A 30 10.26 3.66 8.06
N GLU A 31 9.78 4.48 7.13
CA GLU A 31 8.38 4.76 6.87
C GLU A 31 7.78 3.74 5.90
N ASN A 32 6.52 3.35 6.14
CA ASN A 32 5.85 2.46 5.20
C ASN A 32 5.55 3.20 3.88
N LEU A 33 5.88 2.57 2.76
CA LEU A 33 5.66 3.13 1.42
C LEU A 33 4.20 3.53 1.16
N ASN A 34 3.23 2.83 1.76
CA ASN A 34 1.82 3.15 1.58
C ASN A 34 1.41 4.44 2.29
N ASP A 35 2.08 4.81 3.39
CA ASP A 35 1.90 6.12 4.03
C ASP A 35 2.49 7.23 3.14
N ILE A 36 3.67 7.00 2.53
CA ILE A 36 4.34 7.96 1.64
C ILE A 36 3.50 8.21 0.37
N PHE A 37 3.03 7.15 -0.28
CA PHE A 37 2.26 7.25 -1.52
C PHE A 37 0.77 7.52 -1.31
N ILE A 38 0.31 7.58 -0.06
CA ILE A 38 -1.10 7.82 0.30
C ILE A 38 -2.02 6.79 -0.39
N VAL A 39 -1.63 5.52 -0.28
CA VAL A 39 -2.40 4.36 -0.77
C VAL A 39 -2.66 3.40 0.38
N SER A 40 -3.49 2.37 0.15
CA SER A 40 -3.75 1.39 1.20
C SER A 40 -2.62 0.38 1.34
N GLN A 41 -2.03 -0.05 0.24
CA GLN A 41 -0.96 -1.05 0.22
C GLN A 41 0.13 -0.62 -0.77
N ALA A 42 1.39 -0.77 -0.38
CA ALA A 42 2.53 -0.52 -1.25
C ALA A 42 3.66 -1.45 -0.83
N VAL A 43 4.17 -2.23 -1.77
CA VAL A 43 5.21 -3.24 -1.52
C VAL A 43 6.23 -3.24 -2.65
N THR A 44 7.49 -3.55 -2.32
CA THR A 44 8.51 -3.85 -3.32
C THR A 44 8.45 -5.33 -3.70
N VAL A 45 8.69 -5.63 -4.97
CA VAL A 45 8.69 -7.00 -5.52
C VAL A 45 9.85 -7.17 -6.49
N ASP A 46 10.35 -8.40 -6.62
CA ASP A 46 11.46 -8.67 -7.55
C ASP A 46 11.00 -8.80 -9.02
N THR A 47 9.75 -9.18 -9.23
CA THR A 47 9.18 -9.39 -10.57
C THR A 47 7.77 -8.84 -10.68
N LEU A 48 7.43 -8.35 -11.87
CA LEU A 48 6.10 -7.90 -12.26
C LEU A 48 5.81 -8.46 -13.66
N ASP A 49 4.52 -8.66 -13.95
CA ASP A 49 4.07 -9.07 -15.29
C ASP A 49 4.08 -7.91 -16.30
N ASP A 50 3.86 -8.25 -17.57
CA ASP A 50 3.88 -7.29 -18.68
C ASP A 50 2.74 -6.25 -18.64
N THR A 51 1.80 -6.36 -17.69
CA THR A 51 0.75 -5.36 -17.49
C THR A 51 1.21 -4.18 -16.63
N ALA A 52 2.40 -4.29 -16.00
CA ALA A 52 2.98 -3.22 -15.22
C ALA A 52 3.42 -2.03 -16.09
N TYR A 53 3.24 -0.83 -15.55
CA TYR A 53 3.76 0.39 -16.15
C TYR A 53 5.28 0.43 -16.00
N GLN A 54 5.99 0.56 -17.12
CA GLN A 54 7.44 0.72 -17.14
C GLN A 54 7.79 2.20 -16.95
N GLY A 55 8.66 2.48 -15.98
CA GLY A 55 9.18 3.81 -15.72
C GLY A 55 9.95 4.35 -16.93
N GLN A 56 9.71 5.61 -17.29
CA GLN A 56 10.40 6.25 -18.42
C GLN A 56 11.71 6.93 -18.01
N GLU A 57 11.79 7.38 -16.75
CA GLU A 57 12.92 8.16 -16.23
C GLU A 57 13.94 7.29 -15.49
N ILE A 58 13.48 6.18 -14.92
CA ILE A 58 14.31 5.25 -14.14
C ILE A 58 14.27 3.91 -14.86
N GLU A 59 15.39 3.55 -15.50
CA GLU A 59 15.54 2.28 -16.19
C GLU A 59 15.36 1.11 -15.21
N GLY A 60 14.57 0.11 -15.60
CA GLY A 60 14.28 -1.08 -14.78
C GLY A 60 13.25 -0.89 -13.67
N LEU A 61 12.71 0.32 -13.48
CA LEU A 61 11.56 0.57 -12.61
C LEU A 61 10.27 0.09 -13.29
N ALA A 62 9.48 -0.72 -12.59
CA ALA A 62 8.14 -1.07 -13.02
C ALA A 62 7.14 -0.96 -11.87
N ILE A 63 5.91 -0.51 -12.18
CA ILE A 63 4.87 -0.24 -11.19
C ILE A 63 3.57 -0.88 -11.66
N LYS A 64 2.97 -1.71 -10.80
CA LYS A 64 1.63 -2.26 -11.00
C LYS A 64 0.66 -1.65 -10.01
N VAL A 65 -0.45 -1.15 -10.51
CA VAL A 65 -1.52 -0.56 -9.68
C VAL A 65 -2.77 -1.41 -9.80
N GLN A 66 -3.31 -1.82 -8.66
CA GLN A 66 -4.53 -2.61 -8.58
C GLN A 66 -5.42 -2.10 -7.45
N LYS A 67 -6.63 -2.66 -7.32
CA LYS A 67 -7.48 -2.36 -6.15
C LYS A 67 -6.85 -2.96 -4.89
N ALA A 68 -6.88 -2.19 -3.82
CA ALA A 68 -6.49 -2.65 -2.51
C ALA A 68 -7.38 -3.80 -2.03
N THR A 69 -6.79 -4.72 -1.28
CA THR A 69 -7.47 -5.89 -0.73
C THR A 69 -7.98 -5.63 0.68
N GLY A 70 -8.92 -6.46 1.15
CA GLY A 70 -9.55 -6.32 2.46
C GLY A 70 -10.75 -5.38 2.42
N GLU A 71 -11.10 -4.83 3.59
CA GLU A 71 -12.26 -3.96 3.78
C GLU A 71 -11.82 -2.54 4.11
N LYS A 72 -12.72 -1.56 4.01
CA LYS A 72 -12.41 -0.16 4.32
C LYS A 72 -12.47 0.08 5.83
N CYS A 73 -11.36 0.50 6.42
CA CYS A 73 -11.29 0.91 7.83
C CYS A 73 -12.05 2.22 8.04
N GLU A 74 -12.99 2.27 8.99
CA GLU A 74 -13.83 3.46 9.21
C GLU A 74 -13.06 4.66 9.79
N ARG A 75 -11.91 4.42 10.43
CA ARG A 75 -11.13 5.48 11.09
C ARG A 75 -10.09 6.15 10.19
N CYS A 76 -9.40 5.38 9.35
CA CYS A 76 -8.34 5.91 8.48
C CYS A 76 -8.63 5.75 6.98
N TRP A 77 -9.75 5.13 6.62
CA TRP A 77 -10.23 4.93 5.25
C TRP A 77 -9.34 4.07 4.35
N ARG A 78 -8.28 3.46 4.90
CA ARG A 78 -7.48 2.48 4.18
C ARG A 78 -8.20 1.14 4.10
N PHE A 79 -7.96 0.45 3.00
CA PHE A 79 -8.32 -0.94 2.81
C PHE A 79 -7.28 -1.83 3.47
N ASP A 80 -7.74 -2.71 4.35
CA ASP A 80 -6.87 -3.50 5.20
C ASP A 80 -7.51 -4.86 5.47
N THR A 81 -6.70 -5.93 5.43
CA THR A 81 -7.15 -7.31 5.66
C THR A 81 -7.27 -7.65 7.14
N THR A 82 -6.79 -6.78 8.04
CA THR A 82 -6.83 -6.98 9.50
C THR A 82 -8.14 -6.51 10.14
N ILE A 83 -9.05 -5.89 9.40
CA ILE A 83 -10.35 -5.46 9.92
C ILE A 83 -11.12 -6.67 10.45
N GLY A 84 -11.79 -6.50 11.59
CA GLY A 84 -12.44 -7.58 12.33
C GLY A 84 -11.53 -8.37 13.28
N SER A 85 -10.21 -8.19 13.24
CA SER A 85 -9.29 -8.90 14.14
C SER A 85 -9.40 -8.47 15.61
N ASP A 86 -9.90 -7.26 15.86
CA ASP A 86 -10.17 -6.76 17.21
C ASP A 86 -11.67 -6.75 17.48
N PRO A 87 -12.20 -7.57 18.41
CA PRO A 87 -13.64 -7.62 18.67
C PRO A 87 -14.20 -6.34 19.30
N VAL A 88 -13.37 -5.55 19.98
CA VAL A 88 -13.79 -4.26 20.59
C VAL A 88 -13.84 -3.17 19.52
N HIS A 89 -12.97 -3.24 18.51
CA HIS A 89 -12.86 -2.29 17.41
C HIS A 89 -13.04 -2.97 16.04
N ALA A 90 -14.14 -3.68 15.86
CA ALA A 90 -14.36 -4.57 14.72
C ALA A 90 -14.28 -3.89 13.33
N THR A 91 -14.61 -2.60 13.22
CA THR A 91 -14.55 -1.84 11.94
C THR A 91 -13.23 -1.09 11.73
N ALA A 92 -12.29 -1.22 12.67
CA ALA A 92 -10.97 -0.60 12.60
C ALA A 92 -9.92 -1.62 12.19
N CYS A 93 -8.97 -1.21 11.34
CA CYS A 93 -7.76 -2.01 11.10
C CYS A 93 -6.88 -2.06 12.36
N GLU A 94 -5.97 -3.02 12.41
CA GLU A 94 -5.09 -3.26 13.56
C GLU A 94 -4.34 -1.99 14.02
N ARG A 95 -3.79 -1.21 13.08
CA ARG A 95 -3.13 0.08 13.38
C ARG A 95 -4.06 1.04 14.13
N CYS A 96 -5.30 1.14 13.69
CA CYS A 96 -6.29 2.03 14.30
C CYS A 96 -6.77 1.51 15.64
N ALA A 97 -7.03 0.21 15.76
CA ALA A 97 -7.40 -0.43 17.03
C ALA A 97 -6.30 -0.26 18.09
N ALA A 98 -5.04 -0.49 17.71
CA ALA A 98 -3.88 -0.29 18.60
C ALA A 98 -3.76 1.17 19.07
N ALA A 99 -4.06 2.14 18.21
CA ALA A 99 -4.07 3.56 18.59
C ALA A 99 -5.22 3.90 19.55
N LEU A 100 -6.42 3.34 19.33
CA LEU A 100 -7.58 3.56 20.21
C LEU A 100 -7.35 3.01 21.61
N LYS A 101 -6.76 1.82 21.74
CA LYS A 101 -6.39 1.19 23.02
C LYS A 101 -5.41 1.99 23.88
N LYS A 102 -4.68 2.94 23.30
CA LYS A 102 -3.74 3.79 24.05
C LYS A 102 -4.40 5.02 24.66
N ILE A 103 -5.63 5.33 24.24
CA ILE A 103 -6.35 6.57 24.60
C ILE A 103 -7.62 6.26 25.40
N LEU A 104 -8.14 5.04 25.30
CA LEU A 104 -9.23 4.51 26.11
C LEU A 104 -8.69 3.78 27.34
#